data_AF-W2YFJ4-F1
#
_entry.id   AF-W2YFJ4-F1
#
_cell.length_a   1.000
_cell.length_b   1.000
_cell.length_c   1.000
_cell.angle_alpha   90.00
_cell.angle_beta   90.00
_cell.angle_gamma   90.00
#
_symmetry.space_group_name_H-M   'P 1'
#
loop_
_entity.id
_entity.type
_entity.pdbx_description
1 polymer ?
#
loop_
_entity_poly.entity_id
_entity_poly.type
_entity_poly.pdbx_seq_one_letter_code
_entity_poly.pdbx_strand_id
1 'polypeptide(L)'
;MLGVTVDGHVVASTGLIRAEPSGLTNQKVPIPVNCNGNHWCSNMLTLGTCEAYIYDSSASSYLLGIRAVAQTLINLLPREVDEGFRVRNYESGLGVQTDSYNCGIYVLLAFEMFCGAEPLDLLDKKTLQCMRYRYLLQRQKMKGLVIKVAGCLQI
;
A
#
# COMPACT_ATOMS: atom_id res chain seq x y z
N MET A 1 12.49 -4.60 3.78
CA MET A 1 11.61 -3.85 2.87
C MET A 1 10.66 -4.85 2.22
N LEU A 2 9.33 -4.72 2.34
CA LEU A 2 8.39 -5.31 1.37
C LEU A 2 8.17 -4.23 0.32
N GLY A 3 9.17 -4.01 -0.51
CA GLY A 3 9.07 -3.12 -1.66
C GLY A 3 9.17 -4.03 -2.87
N VAL A 4 8.07 -4.18 -3.60
CA VAL A 4 8.11 -4.90 -4.88
C VAL A 4 8.49 -3.89 -5.95
N THR A 5 9.67 -4.03 -6.53
CA THR A 5 10.11 -3.23 -7.67
C THR A 5 9.48 -3.80 -8.93
N VAL A 6 8.71 -3.00 -9.67
CA VAL A 6 8.11 -3.45 -10.94
C VAL A 6 8.95 -2.95 -12.12
N ASP A 7 9.73 -3.87 -12.67
CA ASP A 7 10.30 -3.99 -14.04
C ASP A 7 10.52 -5.50 -14.33
N GLY A 8 9.52 -6.32 -14.03
CA GLY A 8 9.55 -7.78 -14.30
C GLY A 8 10.14 -8.69 -13.22
N HIS A 9 10.61 -8.15 -12.08
CA HIS A 9 11.12 -8.97 -10.98
C HIS A 9 10.52 -8.60 -9.62
N VAL A 10 9.68 -9.48 -9.08
CA VAL A 10 9.19 -9.38 -7.69
C VAL A 10 10.37 -9.66 -6.75
N VAL A 11 11.08 -8.62 -6.33
CA VAL A 11 12.14 -8.73 -5.30
C VAL A 11 11.56 -8.56 -3.90
N ALA A 12 10.49 -9.31 -3.60
CA ALA A 12 10.09 -9.50 -2.21
C ALA A 12 10.69 -10.82 -1.72
N SER A 13 11.39 -10.79 -0.58
CA SER A 13 11.77 -12.02 0.10
C SER A 13 10.50 -12.78 0.48
N THR A 14 10.20 -13.84 -0.28
CA THR A 14 9.04 -14.73 -0.09
C THR A 14 9.01 -15.34 1.32
N GLY A 15 10.18 -15.50 1.95
CA GLY A 15 10.32 -15.97 3.33
C GLY A 15 9.76 -14.99 4.38
N LEU A 16 9.85 -13.67 4.15
CA LEU A 16 9.29 -12.67 5.07
C LEU A 16 7.77 -12.50 4.90
N ILE A 17 7.25 -12.72 3.69
CA ILE A 17 5.80 -12.72 3.41
C ILE A 17 5.11 -13.88 4.12
N ARG A 18 5.78 -15.04 4.25
CA ARG A 18 5.23 -16.22 4.94
C ARG A 18 5.34 -16.17 6.46
N ALA A 19 6.31 -15.44 7.01
CA ALA A 19 6.56 -15.41 8.46
C ALA A 19 5.77 -14.33 9.23
N GLU A 20 5.31 -13.26 8.57
CA GLU A 20 4.50 -12.20 9.19
C GLU A 20 2.97 -12.43 9.29
N PRO A 21 2.28 -13.30 8.52
CA PRO A 21 0.81 -13.36 8.59
C PRO A 21 0.25 -14.06 9.83
N SER A 22 1.07 -14.80 10.59
CA SER A 22 0.60 -15.68 11.67
C SER A 22 0.18 -14.95 12.95
N GLY A 23 0.30 -13.61 13.02
CA GLY A 23 0.02 -12.83 14.24
C GLY A 23 -0.89 -11.61 14.07
N LEU A 24 -1.40 -11.31 12.87
CA LEU A 24 -2.23 -10.12 12.64
C LEU A 24 -3.71 -10.45 12.86
N THR A 25 -4.15 -10.29 14.10
CA THR A 25 -5.52 -10.58 14.56
C THR A 25 -6.57 -9.57 14.09
N ASN A 26 -6.49 -9.04 12.86
CA ASN A 26 -7.54 -8.23 12.21
C ASN A 26 -7.29 -8.08 10.70
N GLN A 27 -7.31 -9.21 9.97
CA GLN A 27 -7.67 -9.41 8.54
C GLN A 27 -7.29 -8.39 7.43
N LYS A 28 -6.61 -7.26 7.67
CA LYS A 28 -6.27 -6.21 6.70
C LYS A 28 -4.76 -6.03 6.61
N VAL A 29 -4.21 -6.08 5.40
CA VAL A 29 -2.76 -6.07 5.15
C VAL A 29 -2.42 -5.01 4.08
N PRO A 30 -2.05 -3.79 4.47
CA PRO A 30 -1.56 -2.76 3.56
C PRO A 30 -0.09 -3.00 3.17
N ILE A 31 0.20 -2.97 1.87
CA ILE A 31 1.51 -3.28 1.29
C ILE A 31 1.89 -2.17 0.31
N PRO A 32 2.88 -1.32 0.63
CA PRO A 32 3.34 -0.30 -0.31
C PRO A 32 4.13 -0.94 -1.46
N VAL A 33 3.95 -0.43 -2.67
CA VAL A 33 4.65 -0.88 -3.87
C VAL A 33 5.40 0.30 -4.46
N ASN A 34 6.71 0.15 -4.68
CA ASN A 34 7.52 1.17 -5.32
C ASN A 34 7.78 0.76 -6.77
N CYS A 35 7.07 1.41 -7.69
CA CYS A 35 7.22 1.22 -9.12
C CYS A 35 8.42 2.04 -9.61
N ASN A 36 9.39 1.35 -10.20
CA ASN A 36 10.60 1.93 -10.80
C ASN A 36 11.39 2.91 -9.88
N GLY A 37 11.34 2.72 -8.57
CA GLY A 37 12.09 3.53 -7.61
C GLY A 37 11.56 4.95 -7.40
N ASN A 38 10.53 5.39 -8.14
CA ASN A 38 10.09 6.80 -8.15
C ASN A 38 8.59 6.99 -7.96
N HIS A 39 7.78 5.93 -8.07
CA HIS A 39 6.32 6.04 -7.98
C HIS A 39 5.75 5.08 -6.95
N TRP A 40 4.97 5.60 -6.01
CA TRP A 40 4.35 4.79 -4.96
C TRP A 40 2.92 4.43 -5.34
N CYS A 41 2.65 3.12 -5.30
CA CYS A 41 1.33 2.51 -5.40
C CYS A 41 1.11 1.61 -4.17
N SER A 42 -0.01 0.89 -4.13
CA SER A 42 -0.21 -0.12 -3.09
C SER A 42 -1.07 -1.31 -3.48
N ASN A 43 -0.86 -2.37 -2.71
CA ASN A 43 -1.75 -3.52 -2.57
C ASN A 43 -2.32 -3.53 -1.15
N MET A 44 -3.61 -3.79 -0.99
CA MET A 44 -4.29 -3.84 0.31
C MET A 44 -5.17 -5.09 0.35
N LEU A 45 -4.82 -6.05 1.21
CA LEU A 45 -5.53 -7.34 1.28
C LEU A 45 -6.49 -7.34 2.46
N THR A 46 -7.71 -7.81 2.27
CA THR A 46 -8.64 -8.20 3.34
C THR A 46 -8.78 -9.73 3.33
N LEU A 47 -8.06 -10.40 4.25
CA LEU A 47 -8.00 -11.86 4.34
C LEU A 47 -9.34 -12.50 4.70
N GLY A 48 -10.17 -11.84 5.52
CA GLY A 48 -11.47 -12.39 5.91
C GLY A 48 -12.53 -12.40 4.84
N THR A 49 -12.44 -11.47 3.88
CA THR A 49 -13.39 -11.37 2.77
C THR A 49 -12.76 -11.82 1.45
N CYS A 50 -11.51 -12.29 1.47
CA CYS A 50 -10.73 -12.63 0.28
C CYS A 50 -10.77 -11.52 -0.78
N GLU A 51 -10.51 -10.27 -0.39
CA GLU A 51 -10.45 -9.14 -1.31
C GLU A 51 -9.04 -8.56 -1.34
N ALA A 52 -8.55 -8.22 -2.53
CA ALA A 52 -7.29 -7.54 -2.76
C ALA A 52 -7.58 -6.25 -3.51
N TYR A 53 -7.11 -5.13 -2.99
CA TYR A 53 -7.29 -3.82 -3.58
C TYR A 53 -5.96 -3.28 -4.08
N ILE A 54 -5.95 -2.81 -5.31
CA ILE A 54 -4.82 -2.08 -5.90
C ILE A 54 -5.12 -0.60 -5.92
N TYR A 55 -4.13 0.23 -5.60
CA TYR A 55 -4.29 1.67 -5.56
C TYR A 55 -3.10 2.39 -6.21
N ASP A 56 -3.42 3.36 -7.06
CA ASP A 56 -2.47 4.27 -7.67
C ASP A 56 -3.13 5.66 -7.77
N SER A 57 -2.60 6.63 -7.02
CA SER A 57 -3.15 7.99 -6.99
C SER A 57 -3.04 8.74 -8.31
N SER A 58 -2.16 8.32 -9.22
CA SER A 58 -1.94 8.97 -10.51
C SER A 58 -2.66 8.29 -11.68
N ALA A 59 -3.37 7.19 -11.43
CA ALA A 59 -3.95 6.33 -12.47
C ALA A 59 -2.94 5.99 -13.59
N SER A 60 -1.70 5.68 -13.22
CA SER A 60 -0.62 5.41 -14.15
C SER A 60 -0.75 4.04 -14.82
N SER A 61 0.10 3.79 -15.81
CA SER A 61 0.25 2.48 -16.45
C SER A 61 0.74 1.38 -15.50
N TYR A 62 1.24 1.71 -14.29
CA TYR A 62 1.71 0.72 -13.33
C TYR A 62 0.59 -0.14 -12.74
N LEU A 63 -0.69 0.24 -12.92
CA LEU A 63 -1.86 -0.53 -12.48
C LEU A 63 -1.82 -2.02 -12.89
N LEU A 64 -1.33 -2.33 -14.10
CA LEU A 64 -1.17 -3.72 -14.55
C LEU A 64 -0.09 -4.46 -13.76
N GLY A 65 1.03 -3.81 -13.51
CA GLY A 65 2.14 -4.36 -12.72
C GLY A 65 1.73 -4.63 -11.28
N ILE A 66 1.09 -3.67 -10.62
CA ILE A 66 0.66 -3.85 -9.22
C ILE A 66 -0.44 -4.92 -9.09
N ARG A 67 -1.27 -5.13 -10.11
CA ARG A 67 -2.23 -6.25 -10.17
C ARG A 67 -1.52 -7.60 -10.23
N ALA A 68 -0.46 -7.71 -11.03
CA ALA A 68 0.37 -8.92 -11.07
C ALA A 68 1.06 -9.18 -9.72
N VAL A 69 1.49 -8.12 -9.03
CA VAL A 69 2.00 -8.21 -7.66
C VAL A 69 0.92 -8.72 -6.71
N ALA A 70 -0.32 -8.21 -6.79
CA ALA A 70 -1.46 -8.68 -6.01
C ALA A 70 -1.66 -10.19 -6.17
N GLN A 71 -1.69 -10.67 -7.43
CA GLN A 71 -1.90 -12.07 -7.74
C GLN A 71 -0.76 -12.95 -7.21
N THR A 72 0.48 -12.47 -7.29
CA THR A 72 1.64 -13.16 -6.73
C THR A 72 1.53 -13.28 -5.21
N LEU A 73 1.09 -12.21 -4.54
CA LEU A 73 0.88 -12.20 -3.09
C LEU A 73 -0.21 -13.19 -2.67
N ILE A 74 -1.33 -13.22 -3.41
CA ILE A 74 -2.44 -14.15 -3.18
C ILE A 74 -1.94 -15.60 -3.26
N ASN A 75 -1.21 -15.97 -4.32
CA ASN A 75 -0.68 -17.32 -4.50
C ASN A 75 0.35 -17.73 -3.42
N LEU A 76 0.88 -16.77 -2.64
CA LEU A 76 1.79 -17.03 -1.53
C LEU A 76 1.08 -17.17 -0.18
N LEU A 77 -0.22 -16.87 -0.10
CA LEU A 77 -1.03 -17.05 1.10
C LEU A 77 -1.22 -18.55 1.41
N PRO A 78 -1.47 -18.91 2.68
CA PRO A 78 -1.84 -20.28 3.04
C PRO A 78 -3.09 -20.74 2.26
N ARG A 79 -3.12 -22.02 1.86
CA ARG A 79 -4.20 -22.57 1.00
C ARG A 79 -5.59 -22.45 1.62
N GLU A 80 -5.67 -22.38 2.94
CA GLU A 80 -6.91 -22.18 3.70
C GLU A 80 -7.56 -20.81 3.44
N VAL A 81 -6.83 -19.90 2.79
CA VAL A 81 -7.23 -18.51 2.49
C VAL A 81 -7.44 -18.28 0.97
N ASP A 82 -7.06 -19.22 0.10
CA ASP A 82 -6.80 -18.97 -1.33
C ASP A 82 -8.04 -19.04 -2.25
N GLU A 83 -9.07 -19.85 -1.94
CA GLU A 83 -10.12 -20.22 -2.93
C GLU A 83 -11.13 -19.11 -3.36
N GLY A 84 -10.89 -17.84 -3.03
CA GLY A 84 -11.86 -16.78 -3.31
C GLY A 84 -11.32 -15.39 -3.57
N PHE A 85 -9.99 -15.21 -3.70
CA PHE A 85 -9.44 -13.86 -3.79
C PHE A 85 -9.84 -13.10 -5.05
N ARG A 86 -10.35 -11.88 -4.85
CA ARG A 86 -10.73 -10.96 -5.93
C ARG A 86 -9.85 -9.73 -5.91
N VAL A 87 -9.27 -9.37 -7.07
CA VAL A 87 -8.45 -8.17 -7.21
C VAL A 87 -9.27 -7.02 -7.81
N ARG A 88 -9.42 -5.92 -7.08
CA ARG A 88 -10.17 -4.72 -7.45
C ARG A 88 -9.33 -3.46 -7.34
N ASN A 89 -9.78 -2.39 -7.97
CA ASN A 89 -9.21 -1.06 -7.70
C ASN A 89 -9.76 -0.55 -6.37
N TYR A 90 -8.94 0.14 -5.60
CA TYR A 90 -9.36 0.84 -4.40
C TYR A 90 -9.87 2.24 -4.78
N GLU A 91 -11.13 2.50 -4.49
CA GLU A 91 -11.73 3.82 -4.68
C GLU A 91 -11.56 4.64 -3.40
N SER A 92 -10.55 5.51 -3.35
CA SER A 92 -10.21 6.28 -2.16
C SER A 92 -11.04 7.55 -1.97
N GLY A 93 -11.70 8.06 -3.02
CA GLY A 93 -12.38 9.36 -2.97
C GLY A 93 -11.45 10.59 -2.92
N LEU A 94 -10.13 10.39 -2.80
CA LEU A 94 -9.13 11.48 -2.70
C LEU A 94 -8.88 12.24 -4.01
N GLY A 95 -9.49 11.78 -5.12
CA GLY A 95 -9.24 12.27 -6.46
C GLY A 95 -7.91 11.78 -7.07
N VAL A 96 -7.61 12.25 -8.27
CA VAL A 96 -6.35 11.95 -8.98
C VAL A 96 -5.28 12.95 -8.56
N GLN A 97 -4.12 12.46 -8.18
CA GLN A 97 -2.94 13.26 -7.94
C GLN A 97 -2.50 13.96 -9.24
N THR A 98 -2.28 15.27 -9.15
CA THR A 98 -1.91 16.12 -10.30
C THR A 98 -0.45 16.59 -10.26
N ASP A 99 0.27 16.37 -9.15
CA ASP A 99 1.71 16.64 -9.03
C ASP A 99 2.54 15.35 -9.18
N SER A 100 3.86 15.47 -9.21
CA SER A 100 4.78 14.35 -9.44
C SER A 100 5.42 13.76 -8.18
N TYR A 101 5.01 14.17 -6.98
CA TYR A 101 5.76 13.87 -5.74
C TYR A 101 4.90 13.50 -4.54
N ASN A 102 3.59 13.59 -4.59
CA ASN A 102 2.74 13.26 -3.45
C ASN A 102 2.25 11.81 -3.41
N CYS A 103 2.64 10.95 -4.36
CA CYS A 103 2.13 9.57 -4.47
C CYS A 103 2.30 8.76 -3.18
N GLY A 104 3.43 8.91 -2.49
CA GLY A 104 3.64 8.30 -1.18
C GLY A 104 2.63 8.77 -0.12
N ILE A 105 2.26 10.06 -0.11
CA ILE A 105 1.29 10.62 0.84
C ILE A 105 -0.13 10.10 0.54
N TYR A 106 -0.51 10.05 -0.72
CA TYR A 106 -1.81 9.47 -1.11
C TYR A 106 -1.91 8.00 -0.73
N VAL A 107 -0.84 7.21 -0.90
CA VAL A 107 -0.79 5.80 -0.47
C VAL A 107 -0.96 5.66 1.04
N LEU A 108 -0.30 6.50 1.83
CA LEU A 108 -0.44 6.47 3.30
C LEU A 108 -1.85 6.85 3.77
N LEU A 109 -2.48 7.83 3.15
CA LEU A 109 -3.87 8.20 3.45
C LEU A 109 -4.84 7.09 3.06
N ALA A 110 -4.66 6.47 1.89
CA ALA A 110 -5.44 5.32 1.47
C ALA A 110 -5.30 4.14 2.45
N PHE A 111 -4.11 3.92 3.05
CA PHE A 111 -3.94 2.92 4.10
C PHE A 111 -4.72 3.24 5.37
N GLU A 112 -4.70 4.49 5.81
CA GLU A 112 -5.49 4.90 6.99
C GLU A 112 -6.98 4.65 6.75
N MET A 113 -7.50 5.10 5.60
CA MET A 113 -8.90 4.90 5.22
C MET A 113 -9.26 3.42 5.07
N PHE A 114 -8.39 2.64 4.44
CA PHE A 114 -8.55 1.18 4.33
C PHE A 114 -8.61 0.52 5.71
N CYS A 115 -7.82 0.99 6.67
CA CYS A 115 -7.82 0.52 8.05
C CYS A 115 -8.97 1.07 8.91
N GLY A 116 -9.87 1.89 8.34
CA GLY A 116 -11.07 2.38 9.01
C GLY A 116 -10.96 3.80 9.58
N ALA A 117 -9.95 4.58 9.18
CA ALA A 117 -9.97 6.02 9.44
C ALA A 117 -11.09 6.70 8.63
N GLU A 118 -11.55 7.85 9.13
CA GLU A 118 -12.57 8.64 8.46
C GLU A 118 -12.15 9.00 7.03
N PRO A 119 -13.04 8.84 6.04
CA PRO A 119 -12.76 9.25 4.68
C PRO A 119 -12.42 10.73 4.60
N LEU A 120 -11.43 11.05 3.76
CA LEU A 120 -11.15 12.42 3.38
C LEU A 120 -11.71 12.68 1.99
N ASP A 121 -12.15 13.91 1.75
CA ASP A 121 -12.52 14.40 0.43
C ASP A 121 -11.26 14.84 -0.36
N LEU A 122 -11.50 15.55 -1.46
CA LEU A 122 -10.46 16.19 -2.28
C LEU A 122 -9.44 16.95 -1.42
N LEU A 123 -8.17 16.57 -1.58
CA LEU A 123 -7.07 17.11 -0.81
C LEU A 123 -6.50 18.35 -1.48
N ASP A 124 -6.50 19.48 -0.77
CA ASP A 124 -5.75 20.65 -1.19
C ASP A 124 -4.25 20.52 -0.87
N LYS A 125 -3.44 21.38 -1.50
CA LYS A 125 -1.97 21.38 -1.33
C LYS A 125 -1.55 21.57 0.13
N LYS A 126 -2.29 22.38 0.89
CA LYS A 126 -1.98 22.68 2.29
C LYS A 126 -2.21 21.44 3.16
N THR A 127 -3.29 20.72 2.93
CA THR A 127 -3.63 19.47 3.61
C THR A 127 -2.59 18.42 3.32
N LEU A 128 -2.18 18.24 2.06
CA LEU A 128 -1.10 17.33 1.69
C LEU A 128 0.23 17.64 2.41
N GLN A 129 0.59 18.92 2.52
CA GLN A 129 1.77 19.34 3.29
C GLN A 129 1.65 19.05 4.79
N CYS A 130 0.48 19.31 5.38
CA CYS A 130 0.20 18.96 6.79
C CYS A 130 0.31 17.45 7.02
N MET A 131 -0.23 16.62 6.12
CA MET A 131 -0.14 15.17 6.21
C MET A 131 1.30 14.68 6.08
N ARG A 132 2.08 15.22 5.13
CA ARG A 132 3.52 14.94 5.03
C ARG A 132 4.24 15.23 6.35
N TYR A 133 4.00 16.39 6.95
CA TYR A 133 4.59 16.75 8.24
C TYR A 133 4.16 15.78 9.36
N ARG A 134 2.87 15.41 9.43
CA ARG A 134 2.35 14.44 10.39
C ARG A 134 3.08 13.10 10.31
N TYR A 135 3.26 12.57 9.11
CA TYR A 135 3.95 11.30 8.91
C TYR A 135 5.44 11.36 9.23
N LEU A 136 6.11 12.47 8.90
CA LEU A 136 7.51 12.67 9.27
C LEU A 136 7.70 12.70 10.80
N LEU A 137 6.79 13.35 11.54
CA LEU A 137 6.82 13.35 13.00
C LEU A 137 6.54 11.96 13.59
N GLN A 138 5.58 11.22 13.04
CA GLN A 138 5.29 9.86 13.49
C GLN A 138 6.49 8.93 13.27
N ARG A 139 7.17 9.04 12.11
CA ARG A 139 8.41 8.31 11.84
C ARG A 139 9.49 8.58 12.89
N GLN A 140 9.64 9.82 13.34
CA GLN A 140 10.62 10.18 14.37
C GLN A 140 10.26 9.62 15.75
N LYS A 141 8.97 9.46 16.05
CA LYS A 141 8.46 8.92 17.32
C LYS A 141 8.47 7.39 17.40
N MET A 142 8.37 6.68 16.27
CA MET A 142 8.24 5.22 16.21
C MET A 142 9.56 4.46 15.95
N LYS A 143 10.71 4.95 16.44
CA LYS A 143 12.05 4.38 16.19
C LYS A 143 12.29 2.91 16.64
N GLY A 144 11.27 2.16 17.07
CA GLY A 144 11.38 0.76 17.48
C GLY A 144 10.23 -0.16 17.10
N LEU A 145 9.17 0.31 16.45
CA LEU A 145 8.01 -0.53 16.14
C LEU A 145 7.44 -0.14 14.77
N VAL A 146 7.15 -1.16 13.94
CA VAL A 146 6.60 -1.10 12.58
C VAL A 146 7.65 -0.90 11.47
N ILE A 147 8.26 -2.03 11.16
CA ILE A 147 8.88 -2.38 9.88
C ILE A 147 8.02 -1.82 8.70
N LYS A 148 8.64 -1.06 7.77
CA LYS A 148 8.19 -0.75 6.37
C LYS A 148 7.30 0.48 6.04
N VAL A 149 7.14 1.51 6.89
CA VAL A 149 6.53 2.80 6.44
C VAL A 149 7.58 3.81 5.90
N ALA A 150 8.86 3.61 6.23
CA ALA A 150 9.92 4.58 5.96
C ALA A 150 10.22 4.86 4.47
N GLY A 151 9.88 3.95 3.55
CA GLY A 151 10.13 4.11 2.11
C GLY A 151 9.23 5.16 1.46
N CYS A 152 7.92 5.14 1.76
CA CYS A 152 6.95 6.10 1.20
C CYS A 152 7.20 7.56 1.62
N LEU A 153 8.03 7.76 2.65
CA LEU A 153 8.42 9.06 3.21
C LEU A 153 9.82 9.51 2.79
N GLN A 154 10.54 8.73 1.97
CA GLN A 154 11.80 9.17 1.37
C GLN A 154 11.49 10.04 0.15
N ILE A 155 11.21 11.31 0.44
CA ILE A 155 11.22 12.45 -0.48
C ILE A 155 11.92 13.58 0.26
#